data_AF-A0A8J7PLU3-F1
#
_entry.id   AF-A0A8J7PLU3-F1
#
_cell.length_a   1.000
_cell.length_b   1.000
_cell.length_c   1.000
_cell.angle_alpha   90.00
_cell.angle_beta   90.00
_cell.angle_gamma   90.00
#
_symmetry.space_group_name_H-M   'P 1'
#
loop_
_entity.id
_entity.type
_entity.pdbx_description
1 polymer ?
#
loop_
_entity_poly.entity_id
_entity_poly.type
_entity_poly.pdbx_seq_one_letter_code
_entity_poly.pdbx_strand_id
1 'polypeptide(L)' 'MGVRRKRKDRILAGQQQSRIENGHVKRAERERRDERLRTLVKNGKLPFTPPVLSWLSAKLDKPGRLITQGDVDRFLKS' A
#
# COMPACT_ATOMS: atom_id res chain seq x y z
N MET A 1 -30.49 25.56 15.56
CA MET A 1 -29.50 24.54 15.10
C MET A 1 -28.26 24.60 16.00
N GLY A 2 -28.12 23.69 16.96
CA GLY A 2 -27.21 23.83 18.11
C GLY A 2 -25.72 23.49 17.88
N VAL A 3 -24.93 23.68 18.94
CA VAL A 3 -23.45 23.54 19.03
C VAL A 3 -22.91 22.24 18.39
N ARG A 4 -23.66 21.14 18.44
CA ARG A 4 -23.29 19.84 17.87
C ARG A 4 -23.09 19.88 16.35
N ARG A 5 -23.95 20.58 15.60
CA ARG A 5 -23.81 20.67 14.12
C ARG A 5 -22.54 21.43 13.74
N LYS A 6 -22.31 22.60 14.36
CA LYS A 6 -21.10 23.41 14.15
C LYS A 6 -19.81 22.63 14.41
N ARG A 7 -19.79 21.76 15.42
CA ARG A 7 -18.64 20.88 15.70
C ARG A 7 -18.39 19.86 14.58
N LYS A 8 -19.46 19.22 14.08
CA LYS A 8 -19.37 18.26 12.96
C LYS A 8 -18.84 18.93 11.71
N ASP A 9 -19.33 20.12 11.38
CA ASP A 9 -18.93 20.87 10.19
C ASP A 9 -17.43 21.23 10.25
N ARG A 10 -16.94 21.66 11.43
CA ARG A 10 -15.51 21.92 11.66
C ARG A 10 -14.65 20.66 11.46
N ILE A 11 -15.11 19.51 11.97
CA ILE A 11 -14.40 18.23 11.79
C ILE A 11 -14.32 17.86 10.30
N LEU A 12 -15.42 17.99 9.56
CA LEU A 12 -15.46 17.67 8.13
C LEU A 12 -14.52 18.57 7.33
N ALA A 13 -14.51 19.88 7.60
CA ALA A 13 -13.60 20.82 6.97
C ALA A 13 -12.13 20.48 7.25
N GLY A 14 -11.79 20.16 8.52
CA GLY A 14 -10.43 19.74 8.88
C GLY A 14 -10.01 18.42 8.23
N GLN A 15 -10.93 17.45 8.12
CA GLN A 15 -10.68 16.19 7.42
C GLN A 15 -10.43 16.41 5.92
N GLN A 16 -11.19 17.31 5.29
CA GLN A 16 -11.00 17.66 3.88
C GLN A 16 -9.60 18.27 3.66
N GLN A 17 -9.23 19.26 4.49
CA GLN A 17 -7.91 19.88 4.41
C GLN A 17 -6.79 18.84 4.59
N SER A 18 -6.90 17.98 5.60
CA SER A 18 -5.92 16.92 5.88
C SER A 18 -5.79 15.93 4.71
N ARG A 19 -6.87 15.62 3.99
CA ARG A 19 -6.83 14.73 2.82
C ARG A 19 -6.10 15.37 1.64
N ILE A 20 -6.26 16.67 1.43
CA ILE A 20 -5.59 17.43 0.37
C ILE A 20 -4.09 17.53 0.68
N GLU A 21 -3.77 18.00 1.88
CA GLU A 21 -2.38 18.21 2.32
C GLU A 21 -1.62 16.89 2.47
N ASN A 22 -2.17 15.89 3.15
CA ASN A 22 -1.40 14.65 3.40
C ASN A 22 -1.53 13.63 2.26
N GLY A 23 -2.41 13.86 1.29
CA GLY A 23 -2.68 12.91 0.21
C GLY A 23 -1.45 12.62 -0.64
N HIS A 24 -0.70 13.67 -1.01
CA HIS A 24 0.50 13.52 -1.83
C HIS A 24 1.64 12.81 -1.06
N VAL A 25 1.87 13.18 0.21
CA VAL A 25 2.84 12.50 1.09
C VAL A 25 2.53 11.01 1.22
N LYS A 26 1.26 10.66 1.42
CA LYS A 26 0.82 9.26 1.52
C LYS A 26 1.02 8.48 0.22
N ARG A 27 0.85 9.11 -0.95
CA ARG A 27 1.14 8.47 -2.25
C ARG A 27 2.63 8.22 -2.41
N ALA A 28 3.46 9.22 -2.15
CA ALA A 28 4.92 9.09 -2.23
C ALA A 28 5.48 8.04 -1.25
N GLU A 29 4.91 7.92 -0.05
CA GLU A 29 5.28 6.85 0.89
C GLU A 29 4.91 5.46 0.38
N ARG A 30 3.73 5.31 -0.26
CA ARG A 30 3.31 4.03 -0.86
C ARG A 30 4.20 3.63 -2.02
N GLU A 31 4.58 4.58 -2.88
CA GLU A 31 5.52 4.36 -3.98
C GLU A 31 6.89 3.91 -3.46
N ARG A 32 7.46 4.63 -2.47
CA ARG A 32 8.73 4.23 -1.82
C ARG A 32 8.65 2.85 -1.17
N ARG A 33 7.51 2.51 -0.54
CA ARG A 33 7.29 1.18 0.03
C ARG A 33 7.24 0.11 -1.06
N ASP A 34 6.55 0.37 -2.16
CA ASP A 34 6.45 -0.55 -3.30
C ASP A 34 7.84 -0.80 -3.93
N GLU A 35 8.63 0.25 -4.11
CA GLU A 35 10.01 0.14 -4.60
C GLU A 35 10.88 -0.71 -3.68
N ARG A 36 10.84 -0.44 -2.37
CA ARG A 36 11.59 -1.23 -1.36
C ARG A 36 11.19 -2.70 -1.36
N LEU A 37 9.90 -3.01 -1.51
CA LEU A 37 9.46 -4.41 -1.56
C LEU A 37 9.86 -5.06 -2.89
N ARG A 38 9.81 -4.32 -4.01
CA ARG A 38 10.30 -4.79 -5.31
C ARG A 38 11.80 -5.10 -5.26
N THR A 39 12.62 -4.29 -4.60
CA THR A 39 14.07 -4.56 -4.48
C THR A 39 14.35 -5.81 -3.64
N LEU A 40 13.61 -6.03 -2.55
CA LEU A 40 13.71 -7.25 -1.75
C LEU A 40 13.35 -8.50 -2.57
N VAL A 41 12.32 -8.42 -3.42
CA VAL A 41 11.92 -9.54 -4.29
C VAL A 41 12.94 -9.78 -5.40
N LYS A 42 13.55 -8.74 -5.97
CA LYS A 42 14.63 -8.89 -6.96
C LYS A 42 15.88 -9.59 -6.40
N ASN A 43 16.23 -9.29 -5.15
CA ASN A 43 17.44 -9.81 -4.51
C ASN A 43 17.22 -11.17 -3.79
N GLY A 44 15.97 -11.54 -3.54
CA GLY A 44 15.60 -12.73 -2.79
C GLY A 44 14.99 -13.83 -3.65
N LYS A 45 14.80 -14.99 -3.03
CA LYS A 45 14.01 -16.11 -3.57
C LYS A 45 13.02 -16.57 -2.50
N LEU A 46 12.02 -17.34 -2.89
CA LEU A 46 11.11 -17.96 -1.94
C LEU A 46 11.87 -18.83 -0.90
N PRO A 47 11.39 -18.92 0.35
CA PRO A 47 10.20 -18.25 0.89
C PRO A 47 10.47 -16.80 1.31
N PHE A 48 9.55 -15.90 0.95
CA PHE A 48 9.62 -14.51 1.40
C PHE A 48 9.02 -14.33 2.79
N THR A 49 9.35 -13.20 3.44
CA THR A 49 8.73 -12.82 4.72
C THR A 49 7.24 -12.52 4.55
N PRO A 50 6.40 -12.71 5.59
CA PRO A 50 4.96 -12.45 5.51
C PRO A 50 4.56 -11.07 4.95
N PRO A 51 5.27 -9.95 5.25
CA PRO A 51 4.97 -8.66 4.65
C PRO A 51 5.15 -8.63 3.13
N VAL A 52 6.19 -9.30 2.62
CA VAL A 52 6.48 -9.40 1.19
C VAL A 52 5.46 -10.32 0.51
N LEU A 53 5.10 -11.44 1.14
CA LEU A 53 4.06 -12.34 0.63
C LEU A 53 2.68 -11.69 0.58
N SER A 54 2.29 -10.93 1.62
CA SER A 54 1.04 -10.18 1.65
C SER A 54 1.00 -9.11 0.55
N TRP A 55 2.12 -8.42 0.34
CA TRP A 55 2.24 -7.45 -0.75
C TRP A 55 2.20 -8.09 -2.13
N LEU A 56 2.95 -9.18 -2.36
CA LEU A 56 2.92 -9.95 -3.61
C LEU A 56 1.52 -10.49 -3.88
N SER A 57 0.82 -10.95 -2.84
CA SER A 57 -0.56 -11.43 -2.95
C SER A 57 -1.50 -10.34 -3.47
N ALA A 58 -1.37 -9.11 -2.97
CA ALA A 58 -2.14 -7.97 -3.47
C ALA A 58 -1.76 -7.54 -4.90
N LYS A 59 -0.51 -7.75 -5.34
CA LYS A 59 -0.05 -7.40 -6.69
C LYS A 59 -0.38 -8.46 -7.74
N LEU A 60 -0.39 -9.73 -7.34
CA LEU A 60 -0.63 -10.88 -8.21
C LEU A 60 -2.07 -11.39 -8.18
N ASP A 61 -2.89 -10.85 -7.27
CA ASP A 61 -4.25 -11.31 -6.97
C ASP A 61 -4.30 -12.84 -6.69
N LYS A 62 -3.32 -13.32 -5.92
CA LYS A 62 -3.17 -14.74 -5.57
C LYS A 62 -2.88 -14.91 -4.09
N PRO A 63 -3.44 -15.91 -3.39
CA PRO A 63 -3.08 -16.19 -2.00
C PRO A 63 -1.58 -16.48 -1.85
N GLY A 64 -0.94 -15.93 -0.81
CA GLY A 64 0.51 -16.07 -0.59
C GLY A 64 1.04 -17.52 -0.62
N ARG A 65 0.23 -18.49 -0.16
CA ARG A 65 0.57 -19.93 -0.17
C ARG A 65 0.66 -20.55 -1.57
N LEU A 66 0.04 -19.92 -2.57
CA LEU A 66 -0.02 -20.40 -3.96
C LEU A 66 0.95 -19.64 -4.88
N ILE A 67 1.73 -18.69 -4.34
CA ILE A 67 2.69 -17.92 -5.13
C ILE A 67 3.91 -18.80 -5.42
N THR A 68 4.14 -19.06 -6.70
CA THR A 68 5.31 -19.81 -7.16
C THR A 68 6.45 -18.88 -7.55
N GLN A 69 7.69 -19.40 -7.63
CA GLN A 69 8.81 -18.60 -8.13
C GLN A 69 8.58 -18.13 -9.57
N GLY A 70 7.89 -18.92 -10.40
CA GLY A 70 7.54 -18.53 -11.77
C GLY A 70 6.58 -17.34 -11.84
N ASP A 71 5.65 -17.19 -10.89
CA ASP A 71 4.79 -16.00 -10.79
C ASP A 71 5.62 -14.74 -10.45
N VAL A 72 6.58 -14.90 -9.55
CA VAL A 72 7.48 -13.82 -9.12
C VAL A 72 8.38 -13.38 -10.26
N ASP A 73 8.98 -14.33 -10.99
CA ASP A 73 9.86 -14.03 -12.11
C ASP A 73 9.09 -13.35 -13.25
N ARG A 74 7.84 -13.75 -13.50
CA ARG A 74 6.95 -13.09 -14.46
C ARG A 74 6.66 -11.65 -14.03
N PHE A 75 6.37 -11.43 -12.75
CA PHE A 75 6.10 -10.10 -12.18
C PHE A 75 7.33 -9.17 -12.20
N LEU A 76 8.53 -9.70 -12.07
CA LEU A 76 9.75 -8.89 -12.14
C LEU A 76 10.09 -8.44 -13.56
N LYS A 77 9.67 -9.20 -14.57
CA LYS A 77 9.89 -8.90 -16.00
C LYS A 77 8.93 -7.85 -16.56
N SER A 78 7.77 -7.65 -15.94
CA SER A 78 6.83 -6.56 -16.25
C SER A 78 7.26 -5.23 -15.65
#